data_AF-O48875-F1
#
_entry.id   AF-O48875-F1
#
_cell.length_a   1.000
_cell.length_b   1.000
_cell.length_c   1.000
_cell.angle_alpha   90.00
_cell.angle_beta   90.00
_cell.angle_gamma   90.00
#
_symmetry.space_group_name_H-M   'P 1'
#
loop_
_entity.id
_entity.type
_entity.pdbx_description
1 polymer ?
#
loop_
_entity_poly.entity_id
_entity_poly.type
_entity_poly.pdbx_seq_one_letter_code
_entity_poly.pdbx_strand_id
1 'polypeptide(L)'
;LPLGGQITILTGIFYWIAQLLGSIVACFLLKAVTGGLTVPIHGLGAGVGAIQGVVMEIIITFALVYTVYATAADPKKGSLGTIAPIAIGFIVGANILAAGPFSGG
;
A
#
# COMPACT_ATOMS: atom_id res chain seq x y z
N LEU A 1 2.02 7.21 19.22
CA LEU A 1 1.84 7.83 17.88
C LEU A 1 2.14 6.77 16.81
N PRO A 2 1.32 6.64 15.74
CA PRO A 2 0.79 5.40 15.13
C PRO A 2 1.70 4.43 14.35
N LEU A 3 3.03 4.43 14.39
CA LEU A 3 3.85 3.65 15.34
C LEU A 3 5.30 4.07 15.03
N GLY A 4 5.95 4.72 15.99
CA GLY A 4 7.26 5.36 15.82
C GLY A 4 7.26 6.89 15.95
N GLY A 5 6.14 7.51 16.35
CA GLY A 5 6.12 8.94 16.68
C GLY A 5 5.93 9.91 15.51
N GLN A 6 5.78 9.40 14.28
CA GLN A 6 5.90 10.21 13.07
C GLN A 6 4.65 11.02 12.68
N ILE A 7 3.45 10.60 13.13
CA ILE A 7 2.18 11.32 12.89
C ILE A 7 1.34 11.30 14.16
N THR A 8 0.43 12.27 14.38
CA THR A 8 -0.54 12.17 15.50
C THR A 8 -1.68 11.20 15.19
N ILE A 9 -2.34 10.64 16.20
CA ILE A 9 -3.49 9.72 16.00
C ILE A 9 -4.62 10.44 15.27
N LEU A 10 -4.97 11.66 15.70
CA LEU A 10 -6.03 12.45 15.10
C LEU A 10 -5.74 12.74 13.63
N THR A 11 -4.51 13.17 13.32
CA THR A 11 -4.08 13.35 11.93
C THR A 11 -4.18 12.04 11.15
N GLY A 12 -3.73 10.92 11.73
CA GLY A 12 -3.82 9.59 11.10
C GLY A 12 -5.25 9.20 10.71
N ILE A 13 -6.24 9.48 11.57
CA ILE A 13 -7.66 9.23 11.27
C ILE A 13 -8.10 10.06 10.05
N PHE A 14 -7.74 11.34 9.98
CA PHE A 14 -8.06 12.16 8.81
C PHE A 14 -7.38 11.65 7.53
N TYR A 15 -6.14 11.16 7.62
CA TYR A 15 -5.45 10.54 6.49
C TYR A 15 -6.19 9.27 6.01
N TRP A 16 -6.66 8.41 6.92
CA TRP A 16 -7.45 7.24 6.56
C TRP A 16 -8.73 7.62 5.84
N ILE A 17 -9.48 8.60 6.37
CA ILE A 17 -10.71 9.10 5.72
C ILE A 17 -10.40 9.62 4.32
N ALA A 18 -9.37 10.45 4.17
CA ALA A 18 -8.98 11.01 2.88
C ALA A 18 -8.55 9.92 1.87
N GLN A 19 -7.75 8.93 2.29
CA GLN A 19 -7.28 7.83 1.45
C GLN A 19 -8.44 6.93 0.99
N LEU A 20 -9.37 6.59 1.90
CA LEU A 20 -10.55 5.79 1.59
C LEU A 20 -11.49 6.51 0.62
N LEU A 21 -11.78 7.80 0.87
CA LEU A 21 -12.60 8.61 -0.04
C LEU A 21 -11.95 8.76 -1.42
N GLY A 22 -10.64 9.00 -1.47
CA GLY A 22 -9.89 9.07 -2.72
C GLY A 22 -9.97 7.77 -3.53
N SER A 23 -9.83 6.62 -2.88
CA SER A 23 -9.97 5.30 -3.50
C SER A 23 -11.38 5.08 -4.06
N ILE A 24 -12.42 5.42 -3.29
CA ILE A 24 -13.82 5.32 -3.73
C ILE A 24 -14.07 6.17 -4.98
N VAL A 25 -13.63 7.44 -4.96
CA VAL A 25 -13.78 8.35 -6.11
C VAL A 25 -13.03 7.81 -7.33
N ALA A 26 -11.80 7.32 -7.16
CA ALA A 26 -11.01 6.74 -8.25
C ALA A 26 -11.72 5.53 -8.89
N CYS A 27 -12.31 4.64 -8.10
CA CYS A 27 -13.08 3.50 -8.60
C CYS A 27 -14.33 3.92 -9.39
N PHE A 28 -15.07 4.96 -8.93
CA PHE A 28 -16.22 5.48 -9.68
C PHE A 28 -15.80 6.14 -11.01
N LEU A 29 -14.73 6.93 -10.99
CA LEU A 29 -14.17 7.53 -12.20
C LEU A 29 -13.72 6.45 -13.18
N LEU A 30 -13.01 5.41 -12.70
CA LEU A 30 -12.60 4.29 -13.53
C LEU A 30 -13.80 3.60 -14.19
N LYS A 31 -14.87 3.34 -13.43
CA LYS A 31 -16.10 2.76 -13.97
C LYS A 31 -16.75 3.66 -15.03
N ALA A 32 -16.76 4.97 -14.83
CA ALA A 32 -17.30 5.92 -15.80
C ALA A 32 -16.48 5.95 -17.11
N VAL A 33 -15.15 6.06 -17.02
CA VAL A 33 -14.28 6.18 -18.21
C VAL A 33 -14.10 4.87 -18.97
N THR A 34 -14.37 3.73 -18.32
CA THR A 34 -14.34 2.39 -18.95
C THR A 34 -15.68 1.97 -19.55
N GLY A 35 -16.70 2.83 -19.53
CA GLY A 35 -18.03 2.50 -20.08
C GLY A 35 -18.82 1.50 -19.23
N GLY A 36 -18.58 1.48 -17.91
CA GLY A 36 -19.33 0.66 -16.96
C GLY A 36 -18.74 -0.73 -16.70
N LEU A 37 -17.51 -1.01 -17.13
CA LEU A 37 -16.83 -2.26 -16.81
C LEU A 37 -16.72 -2.47 -15.28
N THR A 38 -16.74 -3.73 -14.87
CA THR A 38 -16.54 -4.12 -13.47
C THR A 38 -15.14 -3.71 -13.01
N VAL A 39 -15.06 -3.02 -11.88
CA VAL A 39 -13.78 -2.70 -11.23
C VAL A 39 -13.32 -3.96 -10.48
N PRO A 40 -12.14 -4.52 -10.78
CA PRO A 40 -11.65 -5.72 -10.13
C PRO A 40 -11.37 -5.47 -8.64
N ILE A 41 -11.55 -6.51 -7.83
CA ILE A 41 -11.26 -6.52 -6.39
C ILE A 41 -10.06 -7.41 -6.11
N HIS A 42 -9.30 -7.11 -5.05
CA HIS A 42 -8.26 -8.01 -4.57
C HIS A 42 -8.89 -9.30 -4.06
N GLY A 43 -8.23 -10.42 -4.32
CA GLY A 43 -8.73 -11.73 -3.98
C GLY A 43 -7.60 -12.74 -3.95
N LEU A 44 -7.82 -13.82 -3.21
CA LEU A 44 -6.85 -14.89 -3.10
C LEU A 44 -6.77 -15.67 -4.41
N GLY A 45 -5.56 -16.10 -4.75
CA GLY A 45 -5.33 -17.03 -5.85
C GLY A 45 -6.08 -18.35 -5.64
N ALA A 46 -6.37 -19.07 -6.72
CA ALA A 46 -7.04 -20.36 -6.64
C ALA A 46 -6.23 -21.35 -5.77
N GLY A 47 -6.88 -21.89 -4.73
CA GLY A 47 -6.24 -22.81 -3.78
C GLY A 47 -5.40 -22.15 -2.68
N VAL A 48 -5.32 -20.81 -2.64
CA VAL A 48 -4.68 -20.07 -1.55
C VAL A 48 -5.66 -19.87 -0.39
N GLY A 49 -5.29 -20.34 0.80
CA GLY A 49 -6.06 -20.17 2.03
C GLY A 49 -5.92 -18.78 2.64
N ALA A 50 -6.92 -18.38 3.43
CA ALA A 50 -6.97 -17.04 4.05
C ALA A 50 -5.72 -16.71 4.89
N ILE A 51 -5.22 -17.66 5.67
CA ILE A 51 -4.02 -17.45 6.49
C ILE A 51 -2.77 -17.23 5.63
N GLN A 52 -2.65 -17.94 4.51
CA GLN A 52 -1.52 -17.77 3.59
C GLN A 52 -1.53 -16.38 2.95
N GLY A 53 -2.71 -15.91 2.53
CA GLY A 53 -2.89 -14.54 2.04
C GLY A 53 -2.55 -13.50 3.09
N VAL A 54 -3.05 -13.64 4.32
CA VAL A 54 -2.73 -12.72 5.43
C VAL A 54 -1.23 -12.68 5.72
N VAL A 55 -0.55 -13.84 5.75
CA VAL A 55 0.90 -13.88 5.96
C VAL A 55 1.65 -13.21 4.81
N MET A 56 1.23 -13.41 3.56
CA MET A 56 1.80 -12.72 2.40
C MET A 56 1.69 -11.20 2.55
N GLU A 57 0.48 -10.71 2.83
CA GLU A 57 0.17 -9.29 3.03
C GLU A 57 0.99 -8.67 4.18
N ILE A 58 1.17 -9.39 5.28
CA ILE A 58 2.03 -8.95 6.39
C ILE A 58 3.47 -8.73 5.93
N ILE A 59 4.04 -9.67 5.16
CA ILE A 59 5.44 -9.60 4.71
C ILE A 59 5.65 -8.42 3.77
N ILE A 60 4.81 -8.29 2.75
CA ILE A 60 4.96 -7.25 1.72
C ILE A 60 4.60 -5.86 2.27
N THR A 61 3.61 -5.75 3.16
CA THR A 61 3.27 -4.49 3.82
C THR A 61 4.38 -4.08 4.79
N PHE A 62 4.99 -5.03 5.50
CA PHE A 62 6.17 -4.74 6.32
C PHE A 62 7.31 -4.20 5.46
N ALA A 63 7.61 -4.81 4.31
CA ALA A 63 8.62 -4.31 3.39
C ALA A 63 8.34 -2.86 2.97
N LEU A 64 7.10 -2.55 2.57
CA LEU A 64 6.69 -1.19 2.21
C LEU A 64 6.87 -0.20 3.38
N VAL A 65 6.28 -0.48 4.54
CA VAL A 65 6.32 0.43 5.69
C VAL A 65 7.75 0.61 6.20
N TYR A 66 8.57 -0.43 6.15
CA TYR A 66 10.00 -0.35 6.47
C TYR A 66 10.75 0.53 5.47
N THR A 67 10.51 0.40 4.17
CA THR A 67 11.09 1.29 3.15
C THR A 67 10.70 2.75 3.39
N VAL A 68 9.43 3.02 3.74
CA VAL A 68 8.99 4.38 4.13
C VAL A 68 9.78 4.87 5.33
N TYR A 69 9.92 4.03 6.36
CA TYR A 69 10.66 4.42 7.57
C TYR A 69 12.13 4.74 7.26
N ALA A 70 12.84 3.81 6.62
CA ALA A 70 14.27 3.91 6.34
C ALA A 70 14.63 5.05 5.37
N THR A 71 13.75 5.34 4.40
CA THR A 71 14.04 6.33 3.35
C THR A 71 13.42 7.70 3.63
N ALA A 72 12.25 7.77 4.26
CA ALA A 72 11.50 9.01 4.42
C ALA A 72 11.39 9.50 5.87
N ALA A 73 11.29 8.60 6.85
CA ALA A 73 11.02 8.99 8.25
C ALA A 73 12.28 9.10 9.12
N ASP A 74 13.29 8.26 8.91
CA ASP A 74 14.49 8.24 9.76
C ASP A 74 15.22 9.60 9.70
N PRO A 75 15.45 10.28 10.84
CA PRO A 75 16.25 11.51 10.89
C PRO A 75 17.67 11.33 10.34
N LYS A 76 18.18 10.09 10.30
CA LYS A 76 19.51 9.71 9.80
C LYS A 76 19.50 9.20 8.35
N LYS A 77 18.39 9.36 7.62
CA LYS A 77 18.24 8.90 6.23
C LYS A 77 19.29 9.44 5.25
N GLY A 78 19.93 10.57 5.53
CA GLY A 78 20.95 11.16 4.67
C GLY A 78 20.44 11.36 3.23
N SER A 79 21.23 10.93 2.23
CA SER A 79 20.87 11.01 0.82
C SER A 79 19.72 10.09 0.39
N LEU A 80 19.34 9.10 1.21
CA LEU A 80 18.21 8.20 0.92
C LEU A 80 16.89 8.97 0.86
N GLY A 81 16.79 10.10 1.56
CA GLY A 81 15.63 10.99 1.52
C GLY A 81 15.30 11.50 0.11
N THR A 82 16.32 11.70 -0.74
CA THR A 82 16.15 12.19 -2.12
C THR A 82 15.47 11.14 -3.00
N ILE A 83 15.76 9.86 -2.78
CA ILE A 83 15.21 8.73 -3.56
C ILE A 83 14.03 8.04 -2.87
N ALA A 84 13.56 8.55 -1.73
CA ALA A 84 12.48 7.91 -0.99
C ALA A 84 11.22 7.67 -1.84
N PRO A 85 10.72 8.63 -2.66
CA PRO A 85 9.51 8.40 -3.45
C PRO A 85 9.67 7.26 -4.47
N ILE A 86 10.83 7.18 -5.14
CA ILE A 86 11.08 6.15 -6.14
C ILE A 86 11.32 4.78 -5.48
N ALA A 87 12.00 4.74 -4.34
CA ALA A 87 12.20 3.50 -3.58
C ALA A 87 10.87 2.92 -3.07
N ILE A 88 9.99 3.78 -2.53
CA ILE A 88 8.64 3.40 -2.08
C ILE A 88 7.81 2.90 -3.27
N GLY A 89 7.86 3.57 -4.43
CA GLY A 89 7.16 3.11 -5.62
C GLY A 89 7.64 1.75 -6.12
N PHE A 90 8.96 1.54 -6.19
CA PHE A 90 9.53 0.28 -6.67
C PHE A 90 9.29 -0.89 -5.75
N ILE A 91 9.30 -0.71 -4.42
CA ILE A 91 9.01 -1.83 -3.52
C ILE A 91 7.55 -2.30 -3.66
N VAL A 92 6.59 -1.38 -3.85
CA VAL A 92 5.19 -1.76 -4.14
C VAL A 92 5.11 -2.52 -5.45
N GLY A 93 5.76 -2.03 -6.52
CA GLY A 93 5.79 -2.73 -7.80
C GLY A 93 6.39 -4.13 -7.72
N ALA A 94 7.52 -4.27 -7.03
CA ALA A 94 8.16 -5.58 -6.81
C ALA A 94 7.28 -6.53 -5.99
N ASN A 95 6.62 -6.02 -4.96
CA ASN A 95 5.68 -6.79 -4.14
C ASN A 95 4.49 -7.29 -4.98
N ILE A 96 3.91 -6.46 -5.85
CA ILE A 96 2.83 -6.87 -6.75
C ILE A 96 3.29 -7.98 -7.71
N LEU A 97 4.51 -7.89 -8.25
CA LEU A 97 5.06 -8.94 -9.12
C LEU A 97 5.21 -10.29 -8.39
N ALA A 98 5.49 -10.27 -7.08
CA ALA A 98 5.64 -11.47 -6.27
C ALA A 98 4.31 -12.01 -5.71
N ALA A 99 3.47 -11.13 -5.18
CA ALA A 99 2.27 -11.47 -4.42
C ALA A 99 0.98 -11.44 -5.24
N GLY A 100 0.98 -10.80 -6.42
CA GLY A 100 -0.17 -10.65 -7.30
C GLY A 100 -0.96 -11.95 -7.54
N PRO A 101 -0.32 -13.08 -7.90
CA PRO A 101 -1.00 -14.36 -8.11
C PRO A 101 -1.55 -15.03 -6.83
N PHE A 102 -1.19 -14.53 -5.64
CA PHE A 102 -1.50 -15.18 -4.34
C PHE A 102 -2.47 -14.36 -3.48
N SER A 103 -2.19 -13.09 -3.23
CA SER A 103 -3.02 -12.16 -2.43
C SER A 103 -3.63 -11.01 -3.24
N GLY A 104 -3.11 -10.77 -4.44
CA GLY A 104 -3.50 -9.64 -5.29
C GLY A 104 -2.47 -8.50 -5.32
N GLY A 105 -1.40 -8.61 -4.53
CA GLY A 105 -0.44 -7.53 -4.28
C GLY A 105 -0.47 -7.19 -2.81
#